data_AF-A0A9X9M2I4-F1
#
_entry.id   AF-A0A9X9M2I4-F1
#
_cell.length_a   1.000
_cell.length_b   1.000
_cell.length_c   1.000
_cell.angle_alpha   90.00
_cell.angle_beta   90.00
_cell.angle_gamma   90.00
#
_symmetry.space_group_name_H-M   'P 1'
#
loop_
_entity.id
_entity.type
_entity.pdbx_description
1 polymer ?
#
loop_
_entity_poly.entity_id
_entity_poly.type
_entity_poly.pdbx_seq_one_letter_code
_entity_poly.pdbx_strand_id
1 'polypeptide(L)'
;MEEFNLHLTGDIHAITAANNLLAAAIDTRILHENTQTDKALYNRLVPSVNGVREFSSIQLARLKKLGINKTDPNALTEEEIGKFARLNIDPSTITWQRVLDTNDRFLRKITIGQAPTEKGYSRQAQFDIAVASEIMAVLALTDSLADMKERLGRMVVASDKSGQPVTAEDLGVTGALTVLMKDAIKPNLMQTLEGTPVFVHAGPFANIAHGNSSVLADKIALKLVGQEGFVVTEAGFGADIGMEKFFNIKCRASGLVPNAVVLVATVRALKMHGGGPSVSPCFLPSK
;
A
#
# COMPACT_ATOMS: atom_id res chain seq x y z
N MET A 1 7.79 -23.86 -8.87
CA MET A 1 6.81 -23.06 -9.64
C MET A 1 5.43 -23.04 -9.00
N GLU A 2 4.92 -24.16 -8.48
CA GLU A 2 3.62 -24.19 -7.81
C GLU A 2 3.53 -23.22 -6.62
N GLU A 3 4.45 -23.31 -5.66
CA GLU A 3 4.50 -22.40 -4.51
C GLU A 3 4.60 -20.92 -4.94
N PHE A 4 5.43 -20.63 -5.95
CA PHE A 4 5.62 -19.29 -6.51
C PHE A 4 4.34 -18.70 -7.13
N ASN A 5 3.52 -19.54 -7.77
CA ASN A 5 2.30 -19.09 -8.44
C ASN A 5 1.06 -19.05 -7.51
N LEU A 6 1.17 -19.59 -6.29
CA LEU A 6 0.07 -19.65 -5.34
C LEU A 6 0.30 -18.66 -4.19
N HIS A 7 0.56 -19.16 -2.99
CA HIS A 7 0.62 -18.34 -1.79
C HIS A 7 2.03 -17.84 -1.48
N LEU A 8 3.06 -18.46 -2.07
CA LEU A 8 4.46 -18.30 -1.71
C LEU A 8 4.61 -18.21 -0.17
N THR A 9 5.00 -17.05 0.34
CA THR A 9 5.20 -16.74 1.77
C THR A 9 4.05 -15.94 2.39
N GLY A 10 3.02 -15.60 1.62
CA GLY A 10 1.84 -14.88 2.08
C GLY A 10 1.94 -13.35 2.02
N ASP A 11 2.92 -12.80 1.30
CA ASP A 11 3.12 -11.34 1.20
C ASP A 11 1.87 -10.62 0.65
N ILE A 12 1.23 -11.19 -0.39
CA ILE A 12 0.01 -10.61 -0.98
C ILE A 12 -1.19 -10.73 -0.03
N HIS A 13 -1.23 -11.78 0.81
CA HIS A 13 -2.25 -11.92 1.85
C HIS A 13 -2.09 -10.83 2.93
N ALA A 14 -0.85 -10.55 3.34
CA ALA A 14 -0.55 -9.46 4.27
C ALA A 14 -0.98 -8.09 3.72
N ILE A 15 -0.69 -7.82 2.44
CA ILE A 15 -1.13 -6.60 1.74
C ILE A 15 -2.66 -6.51 1.72
N THR A 16 -3.34 -7.62 1.38
CA THR A 16 -4.79 -7.67 1.33
C THR A 16 -5.41 -7.36 2.70
N ALA A 17 -4.86 -7.97 3.77
CA ALA A 17 -5.31 -7.73 5.14
C ALA A 17 -5.07 -6.27 5.57
N ALA A 18 -3.89 -5.72 5.30
CA ALA A 18 -3.56 -4.34 5.65
C ALA A 18 -4.42 -3.32 4.89
N ASN A 19 -4.59 -3.49 3.57
CA ASN A 19 -5.40 -2.60 2.75
C ASN A 19 -6.86 -2.58 3.20
N ASN A 20 -7.42 -3.77 3.47
CA ASN A 20 -8.81 -3.90 3.89
C ASN A 20 -9.03 -3.46 5.34
N LEU A 21 -8.02 -3.55 6.22
CA LEU A 21 -8.06 -2.92 7.54
C LEU A 21 -8.20 -1.40 7.43
N LEU A 22 -7.43 -0.76 6.54
CA LEU A 22 -7.54 0.68 6.31
C LEU A 22 -8.91 1.07 5.73
N ALA A 23 -9.42 0.30 4.76
CA ALA A 23 -10.77 0.50 4.22
C ALA A 23 -11.87 0.37 5.29
N ALA A 24 -11.75 -0.63 6.17
CA ALA A 24 -12.67 -0.79 7.30
C ALA A 24 -12.58 0.38 8.29
N ALA A 25 -11.37 0.84 8.60
CA ALA A 25 -11.14 1.97 9.50
C ALA A 25 -11.80 3.27 9.00
N ILE A 26 -11.77 3.52 7.68
CA ILE A 26 -12.46 4.68 7.07
C ILE A 26 -13.97 4.60 7.35
N ASP A 27 -14.59 3.47 7.03
CA ASP A 27 -16.04 3.31 7.15
C ASP A 27 -16.49 3.34 8.64
N THR A 28 -15.73 2.68 9.52
CA THR A 28 -15.95 2.73 10.97
C THR A 28 -15.79 4.14 11.53
N ARG A 29 -14.81 4.92 11.05
CA ARG A 29 -14.61 6.30 11.48
C ARG A 29 -15.82 7.16 11.11
N ILE A 30 -16.29 7.06 9.87
CA ILE A 30 -17.48 7.80 9.39
C ILE A 30 -18.72 7.43 10.22
N LEU A 31 -18.97 6.14 10.44
CA LEU A 31 -20.10 5.65 11.22
C LEU A 31 -20.10 6.22 12.65
N HIS A 32 -18.96 6.18 13.32
CA HIS A 32 -18.85 6.68 14.69
C HIS A 32 -18.96 8.20 14.77
N GLU A 33 -18.36 8.93 13.84
CA GLU A 33 -18.48 10.39 13.79
C GLU A 33 -19.93 10.84 13.59
N ASN A 34 -20.70 10.13 12.77
CA ASN A 34 -22.08 10.49 12.49
C ASN A 34 -23.06 10.11 13.61
N THR A 35 -22.66 9.26 14.55
CA THR A 35 -23.58 8.69 15.56
C THR A 35 -23.22 9.04 16.99
N GLN A 36 -22.09 9.72 17.21
CA GLN A 36 -21.56 10.01 18.55
C GLN A 36 -21.19 11.49 18.69
N THR A 37 -21.25 11.98 19.93
CA THR A 37 -20.80 13.32 20.29
C THR A 37 -19.28 13.39 20.37
N ASP A 38 -18.73 14.59 20.22
CA ASP A 38 -17.28 14.86 20.20
C ASP A 38 -16.62 14.37 21.50
N LYS A 39 -17.27 14.63 22.64
CA LYS A 39 -16.83 14.14 23.94
C LYS A 39 -16.79 12.62 24.01
N ALA A 40 -17.79 11.94 23.45
CA ALA A 40 -17.85 10.48 23.45
C ALA A 40 -16.78 9.86 22.54
N LEU A 41 -16.52 10.47 21.37
CA LEU A 41 -15.43 10.08 20.47
C LEU A 41 -14.08 10.27 21.15
N TYR A 42 -13.85 11.44 21.75
CA TYR A 42 -12.62 11.76 22.45
C TYR A 42 -12.32 10.79 23.59
N ASN A 43 -13.32 10.47 24.41
CA ASN A 43 -13.16 9.53 25.51
C ASN A 43 -12.79 8.11 25.04
N ARG A 44 -13.16 7.71 23.82
CA ARG A 44 -12.79 6.42 23.22
C ARG A 44 -11.41 6.47 22.57
N LEU A 45 -11.06 7.57 21.93
CA LEU A 45 -9.75 7.77 21.33
C LEU A 45 -8.67 7.89 22.41
N VAL A 46 -8.95 8.61 23.48
CA VAL A 46 -8.03 8.84 24.60
C VAL A 46 -8.68 8.33 25.89
N PRO A 47 -8.73 7.00 26.08
CA PRO A 47 -9.33 6.42 27.28
C PRO A 47 -8.48 6.78 28.52
N SER A 48 -9.14 6.86 29.68
CA SER A 48 -8.44 6.91 30.96
C SER A 48 -8.17 5.47 31.40
N VAL A 49 -6.90 5.12 31.60
CA VAL A 49 -6.47 3.81 32.09
C VAL A 49 -5.87 4.02 33.46
N ASN A 50 -6.44 3.38 34.49
CA ASN A 50 -6.03 3.56 35.89
C ASN A 50 -6.04 5.03 36.35
N GLY A 51 -6.98 5.84 35.85
CA GLY A 51 -7.09 7.26 36.17
C GLY A 51 -6.15 8.18 35.39
N VAL A 52 -5.24 7.62 34.59
CA VAL A 52 -4.29 8.38 33.76
C VAL A 52 -4.78 8.43 32.32
N ARG A 53 -4.75 9.62 31.72
CA ARG A 53 -5.08 9.83 30.32
C ARG A 53 -3.85 10.42 29.64
N GLU A 54 -3.36 9.74 28.61
CA GLU A 54 -2.15 10.15 27.87
C GLU A 54 -2.38 10.04 26.36
N PHE A 55 -1.74 10.92 25.60
CA PHE A 55 -1.71 10.81 24.15
C PHE A 55 -0.63 9.82 23.71
N SER A 56 -1.00 8.90 22.82
CA SER A 56 -0.05 8.09 22.07
C SER A 56 0.73 8.92 21.04
N SER A 57 1.84 8.38 20.53
CA SER A 57 2.68 9.08 19.54
C SER A 57 1.90 9.52 18.28
N ILE A 58 0.96 8.70 17.82
CA ILE A 58 0.13 8.99 16.64
C ILE A 58 -0.88 10.11 16.91
N GLN A 59 -1.38 10.20 18.15
CA GLN A 59 -2.28 11.27 18.57
C GLN A 59 -1.54 12.59 18.72
N LEU A 60 -0.31 12.57 19.24
CA LEU A 60 0.58 13.74 19.28
C LEU A 60 0.89 14.23 17.86
N ALA A 61 1.13 13.32 16.90
CA ALA A 61 1.33 13.69 15.49
C ALA A 61 0.09 14.40 14.91
N ARG A 62 -1.12 13.93 15.24
CA ARG A 62 -2.35 14.60 14.83
C ARG A 62 -2.53 15.98 15.47
N LEU A 63 -2.25 16.14 16.76
CA LEU A 63 -2.28 17.46 17.42
C LEU A 63 -1.32 18.44 16.76
N LYS A 64 -0.10 17.98 16.44
CA LYS A 64 0.88 18.78 15.68
C LYS A 64 0.35 19.20 14.31
N LYS A 65 -0.30 18.29 13.56
CA LYS A 65 -0.94 18.61 12.27
C LYS A 65 -2.04 19.67 12.42
N LEU A 66 -2.76 19.68 13.55
CA LEU A 66 -3.81 20.65 13.85
C LEU A 66 -3.29 21.97 14.45
N GLY A 67 -1.98 22.11 14.68
CA GLY A 67 -1.39 23.29 15.31
C GLY A 67 -1.67 23.40 16.81
N ILE A 68 -2.01 22.29 17.48
CA ILE A 68 -2.30 22.24 18.91
C ILE A 68 -1.05 21.76 19.65
N ASN A 69 -0.45 22.62 20.47
CA ASN A 69 0.79 22.34 21.19
C ASN A 69 0.58 21.74 22.60
N LYS A 70 -0.67 21.49 22.99
CA LYS A 70 -1.02 20.94 24.30
C LYS A 70 -0.75 19.44 24.33
N THR A 71 -0.05 18.99 25.38
CA THR A 71 0.29 17.57 25.57
C THR A 71 -0.53 16.90 26.68
N ASP A 72 -1.23 17.67 27.51
CA ASP A 72 -2.17 17.15 28.50
C ASP A 72 -3.56 16.95 27.85
N PRO A 73 -4.09 15.72 27.80
CA PRO A 73 -5.42 15.44 27.28
C PRO A 73 -6.57 16.16 28.00
N ASN A 74 -6.38 16.61 29.24
CA ASN A 74 -7.41 17.32 30.00
C ASN A 74 -7.37 18.85 29.78
N ALA A 75 -6.32 19.37 29.14
CA ALA A 75 -6.15 20.78 28.85
C ALA A 75 -6.80 21.23 27.52
N LEU A 76 -7.33 20.29 26.73
CA LEU A 76 -8.01 20.60 25.48
C LEU A 76 -9.36 21.28 25.72
N THR A 77 -9.64 22.36 24.98
CA THR A 77 -10.97 22.99 24.95
C THR A 77 -11.96 22.10 24.20
N GLU A 78 -13.27 22.37 24.33
CA GLU A 78 -14.30 21.62 23.59
C GLU A 78 -14.11 21.73 22.06
N GLU A 79 -13.67 22.89 21.57
CA GLU A 79 -13.35 23.11 20.15
C GLU A 79 -12.14 22.28 19.70
N GLU A 80 -11.06 22.27 20.49
CA GLU A 80 -9.86 21.47 20.20
C GLU A 80 -10.18 19.97 20.25
N ILE A 81 -11.02 19.53 21.19
CA ILE A 81 -11.52 18.17 21.27
C ILE A 81 -12.28 17.81 19.99
N GLY A 82 -13.18 18.68 19.51
CA GLY A 82 -13.92 18.46 18.27
C GLY A 82 -13.00 18.32 17.05
N LYS A 83 -12.03 19.24 16.89
CA LYS A 83 -11.03 19.21 15.81
C LYS A 83 -10.12 17.97 15.85
N PHE A 84 -9.72 17.55 17.05
CA PHE A 84 -8.91 16.35 17.23
C PHE A 84 -9.71 15.08 16.92
N ALA A 85 -10.90 14.95 17.51
CA ALA A 85 -11.71 13.75 17.50
C ALA A 85 -12.47 13.52 16.18
N ARG A 86 -12.72 14.57 15.38
CA ARG A 86 -13.36 14.43 14.06
C ARG A 86 -12.35 14.60 12.92
N LEU A 87 -12.40 13.68 11.96
CA LEU A 87 -11.77 13.86 10.65
C LEU A 87 -12.73 14.52 9.67
N ASN A 88 -14.04 14.41 9.88
CA ASN A 88 -15.06 14.94 8.98
C ASN A 88 -14.83 14.54 7.52
N ILE A 89 -14.51 13.26 7.28
CA ILE A 89 -14.30 12.72 5.94
C ILE A 89 -15.52 13.02 5.06
N ASP A 90 -15.28 13.56 3.87
CA ASP A 90 -16.29 13.64 2.82
C ASP A 90 -16.37 12.29 2.08
N PRO A 91 -17.48 11.54 2.19
CA PRO A 91 -17.60 10.23 1.56
C PRO A 91 -17.44 10.24 0.04
N SER A 92 -17.72 11.36 -0.63
CA SER A 92 -17.58 11.50 -2.08
C SER A 92 -16.12 11.58 -2.56
N THR A 93 -15.21 11.90 -1.65
CA THR A 93 -13.78 12.08 -1.92
C THR A 93 -12.94 10.86 -1.54
N ILE A 94 -13.55 9.78 -1.03
CA ILE A 94 -12.83 8.56 -0.66
C ILE A 94 -12.21 7.95 -1.91
N THR A 95 -10.89 7.97 -1.96
CA THR A 95 -10.10 7.35 -3.03
C THR A 95 -9.69 5.92 -2.68
N TRP A 96 -9.64 5.59 -1.38
CA TRP A 96 -9.19 4.28 -0.92
C TRP A 96 -10.21 3.17 -1.20
N GLN A 97 -9.77 2.15 -1.93
CA GLN A 97 -10.60 1.01 -2.33
C GLN A 97 -10.22 -0.25 -1.55
N ARG A 98 -11.12 -1.23 -1.56
CA ARG A 98 -10.83 -2.57 -1.03
C ARG A 98 -10.03 -3.36 -2.05
N VAL A 99 -9.40 -4.44 -1.62
CA VAL A 99 -8.65 -5.31 -2.53
C VAL A 99 -8.89 -6.79 -2.28
N LEU A 100 -8.73 -7.58 -3.34
CA LEU A 100 -8.77 -9.03 -3.35
C LEU A 100 -7.79 -9.55 -4.39
N ASP A 101 -7.05 -10.61 -4.10
CA ASP A 101 -6.16 -11.24 -5.09
C ASP A 101 -6.89 -12.33 -5.90
N THR A 102 -7.92 -11.91 -6.63
CA THR A 102 -8.72 -12.80 -7.50
C THR A 102 -9.30 -11.97 -8.64
N ASN A 103 -9.35 -12.56 -9.83
CA ASN A 103 -9.91 -11.92 -11.00
C ASN A 103 -11.46 -11.92 -10.95
N ASP A 104 -12.03 -11.07 -10.10
CA ASP A 104 -13.48 -10.93 -9.94
C ASP A 104 -13.99 -9.59 -10.51
N ARG A 105 -14.63 -9.67 -11.67
CA ARG A 105 -15.15 -8.48 -12.36
C ARG A 105 -16.40 -7.89 -11.70
N PHE A 106 -17.15 -8.65 -10.89
CA PHE A 106 -18.41 -8.20 -10.29
C PHE A 106 -18.17 -7.25 -9.11
N LEU A 107 -16.97 -7.25 -8.53
CA LEU A 107 -16.60 -6.36 -7.43
C LEU A 107 -16.11 -4.98 -7.87
N ARG A 108 -16.07 -4.68 -9.19
CA ARG A 108 -15.66 -3.38 -9.73
C ARG A 108 -16.59 -2.22 -9.35
N LYS A 109 -17.84 -2.51 -8.97
CA LYS A 109 -18.77 -1.51 -8.46
C LYS A 109 -19.82 -2.18 -7.59
N ILE A 110 -19.78 -1.88 -6.30
CA ILE A 110 -20.68 -2.47 -5.29
C ILE A 110 -21.24 -1.38 -4.39
N THR A 111 -22.29 -1.74 -3.63
CA THR A 111 -22.81 -0.93 -2.53
C THR A 111 -22.54 -1.68 -1.22
N ILE A 112 -21.90 -1.01 -0.26
CA ILE A 112 -21.60 -1.55 1.07
C ILE A 112 -22.50 -0.91 2.14
N GLY A 113 -22.50 -1.47 3.35
CA GLY A 113 -23.23 -0.89 4.49
C GLY A 113 -24.74 -1.07 4.43
N GLN A 114 -25.22 -2.13 3.77
CA GLN A 114 -26.66 -2.37 3.61
C GLN A 114 -27.32 -3.03 4.82
N ALA A 115 -26.53 -3.51 5.79
CA ALA A 115 -27.08 -4.12 7.00
C ALA A 115 -27.77 -3.06 7.87
N PRO A 116 -28.90 -3.40 8.55
CA PRO A 116 -29.61 -2.47 9.42
C PRO A 116 -28.74 -1.88 10.55
N THR A 117 -27.72 -2.61 11.00
CA THR A 117 -26.75 -2.19 12.02
C THR A 117 -25.93 -0.99 11.61
N GLU A 118 -25.79 -0.74 10.31
CA GLU A 118 -25.04 0.40 9.77
C GLU A 118 -25.87 1.70 9.76
N LYS A 119 -27.07 1.69 10.38
CA LYS A 119 -27.89 2.89 10.64
C LYS A 119 -28.15 3.74 9.39
N GLY A 120 -28.35 3.08 8.25
CA GLY A 120 -28.62 3.73 6.96
C GLY A 120 -27.39 4.29 6.26
N TYR A 121 -26.18 4.10 6.80
CA TYR A 121 -24.93 4.49 6.14
C TYR A 121 -24.52 3.44 5.11
N SER A 122 -24.90 3.70 3.86
CA SER A 122 -24.44 2.94 2.70
C SER A 122 -23.67 3.85 1.74
N ARG A 123 -22.72 3.27 1.00
CA ARG A 123 -21.98 3.99 -0.06
C ARG A 123 -21.55 3.06 -1.18
N GLN A 124 -21.22 3.65 -2.34
CA GLN A 124 -20.55 2.93 -3.41
C GLN A 124 -19.08 2.69 -3.05
N ALA A 125 -18.56 1.53 -3.45
CA ALA A 125 -17.17 1.13 -3.33
C ALA A 125 -16.77 0.21 -4.49
N GLN A 126 -15.48 -0.07 -4.62
CA GLN A 126 -14.97 -1.10 -5.52
C GLN A 126 -13.90 -1.95 -4.84
N PHE A 127 -13.60 -3.10 -5.46
CA PHE A 127 -12.40 -3.88 -5.20
C PHE A 127 -11.45 -3.80 -6.39
N ASP A 128 -10.18 -3.57 -6.09
CA ASP A 128 -9.07 -3.71 -7.02
C ASP A 128 -8.30 -5.01 -6.75
N ILE A 129 -7.50 -5.48 -7.71
CA ILE A 129 -6.61 -6.61 -7.46
C ILE A 129 -5.53 -6.22 -6.45
N ALA A 130 -5.13 -7.11 -5.55
CA ALA A 130 -4.24 -6.78 -4.42
C ALA A 130 -2.93 -6.07 -4.82
N VAL A 131 -2.33 -6.47 -5.94
CA VAL A 131 -1.09 -5.86 -6.47
C VAL A 131 -1.26 -4.41 -6.96
N ALA A 132 -2.49 -3.94 -7.11
CA ALA A 132 -2.82 -2.55 -7.43
C ALA A 132 -2.85 -1.62 -6.19
N SER A 133 -2.81 -2.18 -4.98
CA SER A 133 -2.80 -1.41 -3.73
C SER A 133 -1.60 -0.47 -3.64
N GLU A 134 -1.80 0.73 -3.12
CA GLU A 134 -0.68 1.64 -2.77
C GLU A 134 0.27 0.98 -1.75
N ILE A 135 -0.23 0.08 -0.87
CA ILE A 135 0.60 -0.66 0.08
C ILE A 135 1.62 -1.56 -0.65
N MET A 136 1.28 -2.13 -1.81
CA MET A 136 2.23 -2.89 -2.64
C MET A 136 3.34 -1.97 -3.18
N ALA A 137 3.00 -0.75 -3.61
CA ALA A 137 3.98 0.23 -4.05
C ALA A 137 4.87 0.72 -2.89
N VAL A 138 4.31 0.88 -1.69
CA VAL A 138 5.05 1.20 -0.46
C VAL A 138 6.04 0.08 -0.12
N LEU A 139 5.59 -1.18 -0.14
CA LEU A 139 6.45 -2.35 0.09
C LEU A 139 7.61 -2.40 -0.91
N ALA A 140 7.34 -2.09 -2.18
CA ALA A 140 8.36 -2.12 -3.21
C ALA A 140 9.39 -0.97 -3.10
N LEU A 141 9.03 0.19 -2.55
CA LEU A 141 9.94 1.35 -2.45
C LEU A 141 10.61 1.51 -1.09
N THR A 142 10.17 0.77 -0.07
CA THR A 142 10.71 0.97 1.28
C THR A 142 12.11 0.39 1.45
N ASP A 143 12.89 0.99 2.34
CA ASP A 143 14.23 0.51 2.71
C ASP A 143 14.37 0.00 4.15
N SER A 144 13.33 0.17 4.98
CA SER A 144 13.34 -0.22 6.38
C SER A 144 11.92 -0.26 6.95
N LEU A 145 11.74 -0.93 8.09
CA LEU A 145 10.43 -0.96 8.77
C LEU A 145 9.97 0.44 9.20
N ALA A 146 10.92 1.32 9.56
CA ALA A 146 10.62 2.70 9.95
C ALA A 146 10.15 3.53 8.75
N ASP A 147 10.85 3.44 7.61
CA ASP A 147 10.45 4.09 6.36
C ASP A 147 9.10 3.55 5.85
N MET A 148 8.87 2.24 5.94
CA MET A 148 7.58 1.64 5.57
C MET A 148 6.44 2.22 6.41
N LYS A 149 6.64 2.32 7.74
CA LYS A 149 5.65 2.92 8.64
C LYS A 149 5.37 4.38 8.26
N GLU A 150 6.39 5.18 7.98
CA GLU A 150 6.22 6.58 7.57
C GLU A 150 5.46 6.70 6.25
N ARG A 151 5.79 5.86 5.26
CA ARG A 151 5.09 5.81 3.97
C ARG A 151 3.64 5.41 4.12
N LEU A 152 3.36 4.37 4.91
CA LEU A 152 1.99 3.95 5.23
C LEU A 152 1.20 5.09 5.88
N GLY A 153 1.81 5.84 6.80
CA GLY A 153 1.18 6.97 7.48
C GLY A 153 0.79 8.11 6.53
N ARG A 154 1.59 8.36 5.49
CA ARG A 154 1.38 9.43 4.50
C ARG A 154 0.32 9.11 3.44
N MET A 155 -0.15 7.86 3.33
CA MET A 155 -1.17 7.49 2.34
C MET A 155 -2.43 8.33 2.55
N VAL A 156 -2.87 9.03 1.50
CA VAL A 156 -4.08 9.87 1.53
C VAL A 156 -5.27 9.02 1.11
N VAL A 157 -6.29 8.95 1.96
CA VAL A 157 -7.44 8.06 1.76
C VAL A 157 -8.71 8.77 1.33
N ALA A 158 -8.82 10.06 1.66
CA ALA A 158 -9.95 10.93 1.37
C ALA A 158 -9.57 12.40 1.64
N SER A 159 -10.49 13.31 1.34
CA SER A 159 -10.48 14.66 1.88
C SER A 159 -11.53 14.82 2.98
N ASP A 160 -11.30 15.76 3.89
CA ASP A 160 -12.35 16.23 4.80
C ASP A 160 -13.31 17.19 4.09
N LYS A 161 -14.41 17.54 4.76
CA LYS A 161 -15.41 18.50 4.26
C LYS A 161 -14.85 19.93 4.03
N SER A 162 -13.63 20.22 4.49
CA SER A 162 -12.92 21.48 4.26
C SER A 162 -11.88 21.36 3.14
N GLY A 163 -11.81 20.21 2.46
CA GLY A 163 -10.88 19.93 1.37
C GLY A 163 -9.46 19.56 1.81
N GLN A 164 -9.21 19.34 3.10
CA GLN A 164 -7.89 18.94 3.61
C GLN A 164 -7.68 17.43 3.49
N PRO A 165 -6.45 16.97 3.18
CA PRO A 165 -6.19 15.54 3.03
C PRO A 165 -6.27 14.80 4.36
N VAL A 166 -7.03 13.71 4.37
CA VAL A 166 -7.11 12.74 5.46
C VAL A 166 -6.18 11.57 5.12
N THR A 167 -5.28 11.27 6.05
CA THR A 167 -4.24 10.24 5.88
C THR A 167 -4.52 8.99 6.71
N ALA A 168 -3.81 7.89 6.43
CA ALA A 168 -3.87 6.70 7.28
C ALA A 168 -3.38 6.97 8.73
N GLU A 169 -2.44 7.91 8.89
CA GLU A 169 -1.99 8.38 10.21
C GLU A 169 -3.14 9.05 10.99
N ASP A 170 -3.97 9.87 10.32
CA ASP A 170 -5.12 10.54 10.95
C ASP A 170 -6.19 9.55 11.46
N LEU A 171 -6.31 8.40 10.80
CA LEU A 171 -7.18 7.30 11.21
C LEU A 171 -6.62 6.51 12.39
N GLY A 172 -5.36 6.69 12.76
CA GLY A 172 -4.75 6.02 13.91
C GLY A 172 -4.33 4.57 13.64
N VAL A 173 -4.26 4.13 12.38
CA VAL A 173 -4.06 2.71 12.04
C VAL A 173 -2.67 2.36 11.51
N THR A 174 -1.78 3.34 11.29
CA THR A 174 -0.43 3.13 10.73
C THR A 174 0.36 2.02 11.44
N GLY A 175 0.29 1.97 12.78
CA GLY A 175 0.96 0.93 13.56
C GLY A 175 0.41 -0.47 13.28
N ALA A 176 -0.91 -0.62 13.19
CA ALA A 176 -1.56 -1.88 12.89
C ALA A 176 -1.25 -2.36 11.45
N LEU A 177 -1.24 -1.43 10.48
CA LEU A 177 -0.80 -1.72 9.12
C LEU A 177 0.65 -2.24 9.08
N THR A 178 1.55 -1.57 9.83
CA THR A 178 2.96 -1.96 9.90
C THR A 178 3.13 -3.36 10.52
N VAL A 179 2.32 -3.71 11.53
CA VAL A 179 2.36 -5.04 12.15
C VAL A 179 1.92 -6.13 11.17
N LEU A 180 0.85 -5.91 10.41
CA LEU A 180 0.40 -6.85 9.37
C LEU A 180 1.46 -7.06 8.28
N MET A 181 2.24 -6.01 7.98
CA MET A 181 3.29 -6.03 6.96
C MET A 181 4.67 -6.44 7.50
N LYS A 182 4.80 -6.75 8.79
CA LYS A 182 6.10 -6.95 9.47
C LYS A 182 6.93 -8.08 8.86
N ASP A 183 6.30 -9.17 8.47
CA ASP A 183 7.00 -10.29 7.85
C ASP A 183 7.08 -10.14 6.33
N ALA A 184 6.04 -9.59 5.71
CA ALA A 184 5.97 -9.32 4.28
C ALA A 184 7.00 -8.29 3.78
N ILE A 185 7.70 -7.57 4.67
CA ILE A 185 8.83 -6.71 4.29
C ILE A 185 10.11 -7.50 3.96
N LYS A 186 10.19 -8.79 4.33
CA LYS A 186 11.40 -9.61 4.20
C LYS A 186 11.44 -10.24 2.80
N PRO A 187 12.48 -9.99 1.98
CA PRO A 187 12.59 -10.63 0.67
C PRO A 187 12.67 -12.16 0.73
N ASN A 188 11.97 -12.84 -0.18
CA ASN A 188 11.92 -14.30 -0.25
C ASN A 188 13.10 -14.83 -1.07
N LEU A 189 13.93 -15.68 -0.46
CA LEU A 189 15.05 -16.32 -1.14
C LEU A 189 14.59 -17.61 -1.82
N MET A 190 14.84 -17.71 -3.13
CA MET A 190 14.60 -18.86 -3.98
C MET A 190 15.86 -19.18 -4.79
N GLN A 191 15.75 -20.10 -5.74
CA GLN A 191 16.84 -20.46 -6.66
C GLN A 191 16.35 -20.68 -8.09
N THR A 192 17.24 -20.49 -9.06
CA THR A 192 17.05 -20.95 -10.44
C THR A 192 17.21 -22.47 -10.55
N LEU A 193 16.97 -23.04 -11.74
CA LEU A 193 17.21 -24.46 -12.02
C LEU A 193 18.69 -24.87 -11.84
N GLU A 194 19.61 -23.92 -11.94
CA GLU A 194 21.06 -24.13 -11.80
C GLU A 194 21.57 -23.80 -10.39
N GLY A 195 20.66 -23.51 -9.45
CA GLY A 195 21.02 -23.20 -8.07
C GLY A 195 21.46 -21.76 -7.82
N THR A 196 21.32 -20.86 -8.81
CA THR A 196 21.61 -19.44 -8.62
C THR A 196 20.58 -18.81 -7.68
N PRO A 197 20.98 -18.12 -6.61
CA PRO A 197 20.05 -17.46 -5.69
C PRO A 197 19.19 -16.39 -6.37
N VAL A 198 17.91 -16.32 -6.02
CA VAL A 198 16.95 -15.33 -6.55
C VAL A 198 16.15 -14.74 -5.39
N PHE A 199 16.04 -13.42 -5.33
CA PHE A 199 15.03 -12.78 -4.48
C PHE A 199 13.74 -12.54 -5.26
N VAL A 200 12.62 -13.00 -4.70
CA VAL A 200 11.27 -12.71 -5.18
C VAL A 200 10.57 -11.87 -4.13
N HIS A 201 10.31 -10.59 -4.42
CA HIS A 201 9.73 -9.71 -3.41
C HIS A 201 9.06 -8.47 -4.02
N ALA A 202 7.83 -8.23 -3.58
CA ALA A 202 6.89 -7.25 -4.13
C ALA A 202 6.56 -7.47 -5.62
N GLY A 203 5.50 -6.81 -6.09
CA GLY A 203 5.04 -6.88 -7.47
C GLY A 203 3.99 -5.83 -7.80
N PRO A 204 4.28 -4.53 -7.66
CA PRO A 204 3.34 -3.47 -8.00
C PRO A 204 3.09 -3.43 -9.51
N PHE A 205 1.91 -2.98 -9.90
CA PHE A 205 1.63 -2.74 -11.31
C PHE A 205 2.58 -1.70 -11.94
N ALA A 206 2.92 -1.91 -13.21
CA ALA A 206 3.80 -1.02 -13.96
C ALA A 206 3.05 0.14 -14.64
N ASN A 207 1.71 0.17 -14.65
CA ASN A 207 0.92 1.27 -15.21
C ASN A 207 0.61 2.34 -14.15
N ILE A 208 -0.05 1.97 -13.05
CA ILE A 208 -0.45 2.86 -11.95
C ILE A 208 0.64 3.04 -10.88
N ALA A 209 1.65 2.18 -10.87
CA ALA A 209 2.83 2.27 -10.02
C ALA A 209 4.10 2.06 -10.87
N HIS A 210 5.22 1.71 -10.23
CA HIS A 210 6.56 1.70 -10.84
C HIS A 210 6.98 0.34 -11.44
N GLY A 211 6.31 -0.76 -11.13
CA GLY A 211 6.51 -2.01 -11.85
C GLY A 211 7.83 -2.74 -11.60
N ASN A 212 8.40 -2.64 -10.40
CA ASN A 212 9.66 -3.30 -10.04
C ASN A 212 9.54 -4.10 -8.75
N SER A 213 10.42 -5.08 -8.57
CA SER A 213 10.69 -5.72 -7.28
C SER A 213 11.14 -4.72 -6.23
N SER A 214 11.14 -5.13 -4.96
CA SER A 214 11.45 -4.21 -3.87
C SER A 214 12.89 -3.65 -3.87
N VAL A 215 13.04 -2.41 -3.44
CA VAL A 215 14.34 -1.76 -3.15
C VAL A 215 15.15 -2.55 -2.12
N LEU A 216 14.48 -3.09 -1.08
CA LEU A 216 15.16 -3.82 -0.02
C LEU A 216 15.81 -5.12 -0.54
N ALA A 217 15.15 -5.84 -1.44
CA ALA A 217 15.71 -7.03 -2.09
C ALA A 217 16.98 -6.69 -2.88
N ASP A 218 16.97 -5.62 -3.69
CA ASP A 218 18.15 -5.19 -4.45
C ASP A 218 19.31 -4.79 -3.53
N LYS A 219 19.03 -4.02 -2.47
CA LYS A 219 20.06 -3.59 -1.50
C LYS A 219 20.70 -4.79 -0.78
N ILE A 220 19.89 -5.77 -0.36
CA ILE A 220 20.39 -6.99 0.27
C ILE A 220 21.20 -7.81 -0.74
N ALA A 221 20.69 -8.00 -1.96
CA ALA A 221 21.39 -8.72 -3.03
C ALA A 221 22.77 -8.11 -3.32
N LEU A 222 22.83 -6.81 -3.53
CA LEU A 222 24.09 -6.09 -3.80
C LEU A 222 25.09 -6.24 -2.66
N LYS A 223 24.61 -6.30 -1.41
CA LYS A 223 25.48 -6.51 -0.25
C LYS A 223 26.00 -7.95 -0.17
N LEU A 224 25.18 -8.94 -0.53
CA LEU A 224 25.53 -10.36 -0.46
C LEU A 224 26.48 -10.79 -1.58
N VAL A 225 26.29 -10.29 -2.80
CA VAL A 225 27.13 -10.69 -3.96
C VAL A 225 28.55 -10.08 -3.89
N GLY A 226 28.75 -9.02 -3.12
CA GLY A 226 30.06 -8.40 -2.92
C GLY A 226 30.57 -7.62 -4.15
N GLN A 227 31.87 -7.29 -4.15
CA GLN A 227 32.48 -6.45 -5.19
C GLN A 227 32.65 -7.15 -6.54
N GLU A 228 32.77 -8.48 -6.53
CA GLU A 228 33.00 -9.30 -7.74
C GLU A 228 31.70 -9.86 -8.32
N GLY A 229 30.58 -9.71 -7.60
CA GLY A 229 29.29 -10.20 -8.03
C GLY A 229 28.43 -9.14 -8.71
N PHE A 230 27.30 -9.58 -9.27
CA PHE A 230 26.33 -8.71 -9.93
C PHE A 230 24.91 -9.09 -9.53
N VAL A 231 24.02 -8.11 -9.57
CA VAL A 231 22.57 -8.30 -9.36
C VAL A 231 21.86 -7.96 -10.66
N VAL A 232 21.07 -8.91 -11.16
CA VAL A 232 20.17 -8.68 -12.30
C VAL A 232 18.76 -8.47 -11.74
N THR A 233 18.13 -7.36 -12.12
CA THR A 233 16.72 -7.06 -11.81
C THR A 233 16.02 -6.65 -13.10
N GLU A 234 14.69 -6.63 -13.07
CA GLU A 234 13.85 -6.27 -14.21
C GLU A 234 12.82 -5.16 -13.87
N ALA A 235 12.14 -4.70 -14.91
CA ALA A 235 11.03 -3.76 -14.84
C ALA A 235 9.90 -4.24 -15.75
N GLY A 236 8.66 -4.13 -15.30
CA GLY A 236 7.50 -4.57 -16.07
C GLY A 236 7.19 -3.68 -17.28
N PHE A 237 6.58 -4.25 -18.32
CA PHE A 237 6.35 -3.62 -19.63
C PHE A 237 7.64 -3.28 -20.41
N GLY A 238 7.53 -2.41 -21.42
CA GLY A 238 8.65 -1.95 -22.23
C GLY A 238 9.48 -0.87 -21.54
N ALA A 239 10.55 -0.44 -22.21
CA ALA A 239 11.47 0.58 -21.70
C ALA A 239 10.82 1.97 -21.53
N ASP A 240 9.77 2.23 -22.29
CA ASP A 240 8.93 3.43 -22.24
C ASP A 240 8.14 3.58 -20.93
N ILE A 241 7.87 2.47 -20.23
CA ILE A 241 7.11 2.46 -18.97
C ILE A 241 7.97 1.94 -17.83
N GLY A 242 8.39 0.67 -17.87
CA GLY A 242 9.06 0.02 -16.76
C GLY A 242 10.44 0.59 -16.51
N MET A 243 11.25 0.70 -17.56
CA MET A 243 12.62 1.22 -17.44
C MET A 243 12.59 2.70 -17.04
N GLU A 244 11.75 3.52 -17.68
CA GLU A 244 11.55 4.93 -17.30
C GLU A 244 11.29 5.08 -15.79
N LYS A 245 10.32 4.33 -15.25
CA LYS A 245 9.97 4.37 -13.83
C LYS A 245 11.04 3.75 -12.93
N PHE A 246 11.76 2.74 -13.40
CA PHE A 246 12.91 2.18 -12.67
C PHE A 246 13.97 3.26 -12.44
N PHE A 247 14.34 4.04 -13.47
CA PHE A 247 15.33 5.11 -13.34
C PHE A 247 14.79 6.32 -12.56
N ASN A 248 13.58 6.79 -12.89
CA ASN A 248 13.09 8.06 -12.35
C ASN A 248 12.40 7.94 -10.99
N ILE A 249 11.95 6.74 -10.59
CA ILE A 249 11.32 6.47 -9.30
C ILE A 249 12.20 5.58 -8.44
N LYS A 250 12.44 4.31 -8.84
CA LYS A 250 13.12 3.33 -7.97
C LYS A 250 14.58 3.70 -7.70
N CYS A 251 15.36 4.05 -8.72
CA CYS A 251 16.77 4.46 -8.55
C CYS A 251 16.87 5.75 -7.72
N ARG A 252 16.02 6.75 -8.01
CA ARG A 252 15.98 8.00 -7.23
C ARG A 252 15.61 7.78 -5.77
N ALA A 253 14.63 6.93 -5.48
CA ALA A 253 14.21 6.62 -4.12
C ALA A 253 15.23 5.77 -3.35
N SER A 254 15.91 4.85 -4.03
CA SER A 254 16.86 3.92 -3.40
C SER A 254 18.30 4.44 -3.32
N GLY A 255 18.66 5.39 -4.17
CA GLY A 255 20.04 5.84 -4.39
C GLY A 255 20.88 4.88 -5.23
N LEU A 256 20.30 3.81 -5.77
CA LEU A 256 21.01 2.83 -6.59
C LEU A 256 21.20 3.36 -8.02
N VAL A 257 22.34 3.01 -8.63
CA VAL A 257 22.68 3.38 -10.00
C VAL A 257 23.01 2.09 -10.78
N PRO A 258 22.27 1.77 -11.85
CA PRO A 258 22.56 0.58 -12.65
C PRO A 258 23.82 0.77 -13.50
N ASN A 259 24.64 -0.27 -13.61
CA ASN A 259 25.88 -0.25 -14.40
C ASN A 259 25.69 -0.62 -15.87
N ALA A 260 24.65 -1.40 -16.17
CA ALA A 260 24.34 -1.87 -17.51
C ALA A 260 22.82 -2.07 -17.67
N VAL A 261 22.36 -2.05 -18.93
CA VAL A 261 20.97 -2.29 -19.30
C VAL A 261 20.94 -3.35 -20.38
N VAL A 262 20.05 -4.34 -20.22
CA VAL A 262 19.78 -5.37 -21.23
C VAL A 262 18.38 -5.14 -21.77
N LEU A 263 18.27 -4.84 -23.07
CA LEU A 263 16.99 -4.68 -23.77
C LEU A 263 16.63 -5.96 -24.51
N VAL A 264 15.61 -6.66 -24.02
CA VAL A 264 15.12 -7.89 -24.64
C VAL A 264 14.30 -7.55 -25.89
N ALA A 265 14.66 -8.15 -27.02
CA ALA A 265 13.92 -8.05 -28.27
C ALA A 265 13.81 -9.43 -28.94
N THR A 266 12.74 -9.64 -29.71
CA THR A 266 12.56 -10.87 -30.50
C THR A 266 12.24 -10.53 -31.94
N VAL A 267 12.72 -11.35 -32.88
CA VAL A 267 12.45 -11.18 -34.32
C VAL A 267 10.94 -11.12 -34.62
N ARG A 268 10.13 -11.92 -33.92
CA ARG A 268 8.67 -11.91 -34.07
C ARG A 268 8.05 -10.59 -33.60
N ALA A 269 8.46 -10.08 -32.44
CA ALA A 269 7.98 -8.80 -31.93
C ALA A 269 8.35 -7.64 -32.87
N LEU A 270 9.59 -7.61 -33.37
CA LEU A 270 10.04 -6.57 -34.31
C LEU A 270 9.28 -6.62 -35.63
N LYS A 271 9.03 -7.82 -36.18
CA LYS A 271 8.21 -7.98 -37.40
C LYS A 271 6.78 -7.50 -37.17
N MET A 272 6.17 -7.84 -36.03
CA MET A 272 4.81 -7.38 -35.67
C MET A 272 4.74 -5.85 -35.60
N HIS A 273 5.71 -5.20 -34.95
CA HIS A 273 5.79 -3.73 -34.90
C HIS A 273 6.11 -3.10 -36.28
N GLY A 274 6.75 -3.84 -37.17
CA GLY A 274 7.02 -3.44 -38.55
C GLY A 274 5.87 -3.70 -39.54
N GLY A 275 4.66 -4.05 -39.07
CA GLY A 275 3.49 -4.32 -39.93
C GLY A 275 3.41 -5.75 -40.47
N GLY A 276 4.25 -6.66 -39.96
CA GLY A 276 4.18 -8.09 -40.25
C GLY A 276 2.95 -8.78 -39.63
N PRO A 277 2.75 -10.08 -39.89
CA PRO A 277 1.59 -10.83 -39.40
C PRO A 277 1.44 -10.75 -37.88
N SER A 278 0.20 -10.72 -37.41
CA SER A 278 -0.11 -10.74 -35.98
C SER A 278 0.41 -12.03 -35.34
N VAL A 279 0.97 -11.89 -34.14
CA VAL A 279 1.44 -13.04 -33.35
C VAL A 279 0.22 -13.71 -32.72
N SER A 280 -0.10 -14.93 -33.15
CA SER A 280 -1.11 -15.76 -32.52
C SER A 280 -0.51 -16.56 -31.35
N PRO A 281 -1.22 -16.72 -30.21
CA PRO A 281 -0.79 -17.62 -29.16
C PRO A 281 -0.65 -19.03 -29.71
N CYS A 282 0.48 -19.68 -29.46
CA CYS A 282 0.64 -21.08 -29.80
C CYS A 282 -0.22 -21.90 -28.82
N PHE A 283 -1.38 -22.39 -29.26
CA PHE A 283 -2.06 -23.47 -28.56
C PHE A 283 -1.14 -24.69 -28.65
N LEU A 284 -0.49 -25.03 -27.54
CA LEU A 284 0.03 -26.39 -27.37
C LEU A 284 -1.18 -27.32 -27.56
N PRO A 285 -1.18 -28.23 -28.54
CA PRO A 285 -2.22 -29.24 -28.59
C PRO A 285 -2.17 -30.01 -27.26
N SER A 286 -3.27 -29.98 -26.52
CA SER A 286 -3.48 -30.83 -25.36
C SER A 286 -3.22 -32.27 -25.78
N LYS A 287 -2.16 -32.88 -25.24
CA LYS A 287 -2.00 -34.33 -25.24
C LYS A 287 -2.88 -34.93 -24.15
#